data_AF-A0A9X7TDD7-F1
#
_entry.id   AF-A0A9X7TDD7-F1
#
_cell.length_a   1.000
_cell.length_b   1.000
_cell.length_c   1.000
_cell.angle_alpha   90.00
_cell.angle_beta   90.00
_cell.angle_gamma   90.00
#
_symmetry.space_group_name_H-M   'P 1'
#
loop_
_entity.id
_entity.type
_entity.pdbx_description
1 polymer ?
#
loop_
_entity_poly.entity_id
_entity_poly.type
_entity_poly.pdbx_seq_one_letter_code
_entity_poly.pdbx_strand_id
1 'polypeptide(L)' 'MKKFNEDKFAAYLYQLTKNFENPSNDYDEGAYEVLGRICKAFDAAHYEEHDEDSNIN' A
#
# COMPACT_ATOMS: atom_id res chain seq x y z
N MET A 1 -12.57 20.51 -10.81
CA MET A 1 -11.97 19.73 -9.71
C MET A 1 -10.51 19.45 -10.05
N LYS A 2 -9.60 19.48 -9.08
CA LYS A 2 -8.21 19.03 -9.32
C LYS A 2 -8.22 17.51 -9.50
N LYS A 3 -7.46 17.01 -10.47
CA LYS A 3 -7.30 15.56 -10.69
C LYS A 3 -6.61 14.95 -9.47
N PHE A 4 -7.09 13.77 -9.04
CA PHE A 4 -6.41 12.99 -8.02
C PHE A 4 -5.00 12.62 -8.50
N ASN A 5 -4.02 12.73 -7.61
CA ASN A 5 -2.63 12.38 -7.90
C ASN A 5 -2.29 11.10 -7.13
N GLU A 6 -2.31 10.00 -7.87
CA GLU A 6 -2.16 8.65 -7.37
C GLU A 6 -0.78 8.41 -6.77
N ASP A 7 0.28 8.80 -7.47
CA ASP A 7 1.67 8.68 -7.00
C ASP A 7 1.90 9.37 -5.66
N LYS A 8 1.35 10.59 -5.50
CA LYS A 8 1.45 11.34 -4.24
C LYS A 8 0.69 10.66 -3.11
N PHE A 9 -0.44 10.04 -3.43
CA PHE A 9 -1.23 9.32 -2.43
C PHE A 9 -0.55 8.02 -2.01
N ALA A 10 -0.02 7.25 -2.96
CA ALA A 10 0.77 6.05 -2.68
C ALA A 10 2.01 6.37 -1.82
N ALA A 11 2.76 7.40 -2.18
CA ALA A 11 3.91 7.86 -1.40
C ALA A 11 3.52 8.30 0.02
N TYR A 12 2.39 9.00 0.16
CA TYR A 12 1.86 9.40 1.46
C TYR A 12 1.46 8.18 2.32
N LEU A 13 0.74 7.21 1.76
CA LEU A 13 0.35 5.99 2.46
C LEU A 13 1.58 5.18 2.93
N TYR A 14 2.60 5.07 2.09
CA TYR A 14 3.84 4.38 2.45
C TYR A 14 4.56 5.08 3.62
N GLN A 15 4.71 6.41 3.55
CA GLN A 15 5.30 7.19 4.64
C GLN A 15 4.49 7.11 5.93
N LEU A 16 3.17 7.12 5.83
CA LEU A 16 2.30 6.99 7.00
C LEU A 16 2.47 5.63 7.67
N THR A 17 2.54 4.55 6.89
CA THR A 17 2.82 3.19 7.40
C THR A 17 4.16 3.13 8.12
N LYS A 18 5.19 3.78 7.58
CA LYS A 18 6.55 3.80 8.17
C LYS A 18 6.61 4.44 9.56
N ASN A 19 5.69 5.35 9.88
CA ASN A 19 5.63 5.93 11.23
C ASN A 19 5.27 4.90 12.32
N PHE A 20 4.71 3.75 11.92
CA PHE A 20 4.27 2.68 12.82
C PHE A 20 5.11 1.39 12.66
N GLU A 21 6.18 1.39 11.86
CA GLU A 21 7.00 0.18 11.57
C GLU A 21 7.67 -0.43 12.81
N ASN A 22 7.90 0.38 13.85
CA ASN A 22 8.43 -0.07 15.13
C ASN A 22 7.40 0.22 16.24
N PRO A 23 6.34 -0.59 16.35
CA PRO A 23 5.26 -0.33 17.28
C PRO A 23 5.74 -0.42 18.74
N SER A 24 5.29 0.52 19.56
CA SER A 24 5.63 0.58 21.00
C SER A 24 4.50 0.09 21.90
N ASN A 25 3.32 -0.11 21.32
CA ASN A 25 2.09 -0.50 21.98
C ASN A 25 1.12 -1.14 20.96
N ASP A 26 0.06 -1.77 21.46
CA ASP A 26 -0.94 -2.49 20.65
C ASP A 26 -1.67 -1.59 19.64
N TYR A 27 -1.82 -0.29 19.93
CA TYR A 27 -2.42 0.65 18.98
C TYR A 27 -1.50 0.90 17.79
N ASP A 28 -0.19 1.09 18.02
CA ASP A 28 0.79 1.27 16.94
C ASP A 28 0.87 0.01 16.07
N GLU A 29 0.83 -1.18 16.69
CA GLU A 29 0.83 -2.46 15.98
C GLU A 29 -0.42 -2.61 15.10
N GLY A 30 -1.61 -2.36 15.65
CA GLY A 30 -2.85 -2.37 14.88
C GLY A 30 -2.87 -1.34 13.76
N ALA A 31 -2.32 -0.14 13.99
CA ALA A 31 -2.19 0.89 12.97
C ALA A 31 -1.27 0.44 11.83
N TYR A 32 -0.12 -0.14 12.13
CA TYR A 32 0.81 -0.69 11.13
C TYR A 32 0.15 -1.78 10.28
N GLU A 33 -0.54 -2.73 10.92
CA GLU A 33 -1.23 -3.80 10.20
C GLU A 33 -2.32 -3.28 9.25
N VAL A 34 -3.17 -2.36 9.73
CA VAL A 34 -4.26 -1.79 8.93
C VAL A 34 -3.71 -0.98 7.76
N LEU A 35 -2.71 -0.13 8.01
CA LEU A 35 -2.09 0.68 6.95
C LEU A 35 -1.38 -0.19 5.90
N GLY A 36 -0.72 -1.27 6.33
CA GLY A 36 -0.13 -2.26 5.43
C GLY A 36 -1.17 -2.95 4.54
N ARG A 37 -2.35 -3.29 5.07
CA ARG A 37 -3.46 -3.85 4.26
C ARG A 37 -4.00 -2.84 3.25
N ILE A 38 -4.10 -1.57 3.63
CA ILE A 38 -4.54 -0.49 2.72
C ILE A 38 -3.54 -0.32 1.59
N CYS A 39 -2.22 -0.29 1.87
CA CYS A 39 -1.20 -0.19 0.83
C CYS A 39 -1.31 -1.36 -0.17
N LYS A 40 -1.40 -2.60 0.32
CA LYS A 40 -1.55 -3.78 -0.54
C LYS A 40 -2.82 -3.73 -1.41
N ALA A 41 -3.95 -3.33 -0.84
CA ALA A 41 -5.20 -3.21 -1.59
C ALA A 41 -5.14 -2.07 -2.62
N PHE A 42 -4.46 -0.97 -2.29
CA PHE A 42 -4.23 0.13 -3.22
C PHE A 42 -3.35 -0.32 -4.37
N ASP A 43 -2.24 -1.01 -4.09
CA ASP A 43 -1.32 -1.51 -5.12
C ASP A 43 -2.01 -2.53 -6.04
N ALA A 44 -2.74 -3.50 -5.49
CA ALA A 44 -3.48 -4.49 -6.26
C ALA A 44 -4.53 -3.85 -7.18
N ALA A 45 -5.26 -2.85 -6.69
CA ALA A 45 -6.30 -2.18 -7.47
C ALA A 45 -5.76 -1.31 -8.63
N HIS A 46 -4.47 -0.94 -8.60
CA HIS A 46 -3.90 0.02 -9.56
C HIS A 46 -2.74 -0.55 -10.40
N TYR A 47 -2.11 -1.65 -9.97
CA TYR A 47 -0.93 -2.23 -10.61
C TYR A 47 -1.07 -3.72 -11.00
N GLU A 48 -2.22 -4.37 -10.79
CA GLU A 48 -2.46 -5.73 -11.31
C GLU A 48 -3.00 -5.73 -12.75
N GLU A 49 -2.08 -5.79 -13.71
CA GLU A 49 -2.09 -6.71 -14.85
C GLU A 49 -0.66 -6.74 -15.44
N HIS A 50 0.21 -7.62 -14.93
CA HIS A 50 1.40 -8.10 -15.65
C HIS A 50 1.94 -9.39 -15.01
N ASP A 51 1.06 -10.36 -14.77
CA ASP A 51 1.49 -11.77 -14.81
C ASP A 51 1.32 -12.25 -16.26
N GLU A 52 2.25 -11.83 -17.12
CA GLU A 52 2.58 -12.59 -18.33
C GLU A 52 3.21 -13.91 -17.90
N ASP A 53 2.40 -14.85 -17.40
CA ASP A 53 2.76 -16.27 -17.43
C ASP A 53 2.53 -16.79 -18.86
N SER A 54 3.35 -16.27 -19.77
CA SER A 54 3.81 -16.98 -20.95
C SER A 54 4.58 -18.23 -20.51
N ASN A 55 3.85 -19.29 -20.19
CA ASN A 55 4.37 -20.66 -20.22
C ASN A 55 3.58 -21.45 -21.27
N ILE A 56 3.99 -21.24 -22.52
CA ILE A 56 3.79 -22.20 -23.59
C ILE A 56 4.78 -23.34 -23.32
N ASN A 57 4.28 -24.50 -22.94
CA ASN A 57 4.91 -25.80 -23.17
C ASN A 57 3.85 -26.81 -23.59
#